data_AF-V7AHE6-F1
#
_entry.id   AF-V7AHE6-F1
#
_cell.length_a   1.000
_cell.length_b   1.000
_cell.length_c   1.000
_cell.angle_alpha   90.00
_cell.angle_beta   90.00
_cell.angle_gamma   90.00
#
_symmetry.space_group_name_H-M   'P 1'
#
loop_
_entity.id
_entity.type
_entity.pdbx_description
1 polymer ?
#
loop_
_entity_poly.entity_id
_entity_poly.type
_entity_poly.pdbx_seq_one_letter_code
_entity_poly.pdbx_strand_id
1 'polypeptide(L)'
;MDLHIQNIQQTTSSRRPVLSKSYQRLTPNPKITSESNIKDQGHVVSSLDCYMKQYNSSRKNAIEELHKLVESGWKDINEECLNPTQVPMKFLMRVVNLARMMDVLYKEQDSYTHSGGIFKDYINTLLVHKVPMQIS
;
A
#
# COMPACT_ATOMS: atom_id res chain seq x y z
N MET A 1 -29.22 -4.72 5.02
CA MET A 1 -27.92 -4.31 5.60
C MET A 1 -27.27 -3.30 4.65
N ASP A 2 -28.07 -2.33 4.16
CA ASP A 2 -27.82 -1.67 2.86
C ASP A 2 -27.82 -0.13 2.95
N LEU A 3 -28.05 0.42 4.14
CA LEU A 3 -28.06 1.87 4.35
C LEU A 3 -26.74 2.42 4.92
N HIS A 4 -25.82 1.55 5.36
CA HIS A 4 -24.57 2.00 5.97
C HIS A 4 -23.43 2.20 4.96
N ILE A 5 -23.44 1.47 3.84
CA ILE A 5 -22.40 1.59 2.79
C ILE A 5 -22.63 2.85 1.92
N GLN A 6 -23.87 3.25 1.68
CA GLN A 6 -24.19 4.46 0.90
C GLN A 6 -23.81 5.75 1.64
N ASN A 7 -23.89 5.77 2.98
CA ASN A 7 -23.50 6.93 3.79
C ASN A 7 -21.97 7.18 3.82
N ILE A 8 -21.15 6.14 3.61
CA ILE A 8 -19.69 6.28 3.51
C ILE A 8 -19.27 6.81 2.13
N GLN A 9 -20.13 6.78 1.11
CA GLN A 9 -19.85 7.42 -0.18
C GLN A 9 -20.26 8.90 -0.16
N GLN A 10 -21.44 9.22 0.38
CA GLN A 10 -21.97 10.60 0.37
C GLN A 10 -21.25 11.56 1.33
N THR A 11 -20.80 11.11 2.50
CA THR A 11 -20.05 11.97 3.47
C THR A 11 -18.65 12.36 2.99
N THR A 12 -18.16 11.76 1.91
CA THR A 12 -16.78 11.93 1.41
C THR A 12 -16.67 12.95 0.29
N SER A 13 -17.80 13.30 -0.32
CA SER A 13 -17.88 14.28 -1.40
C SER A 13 -17.78 15.72 -0.89
N SER A 14 -18.22 16.00 0.34
CA SER A 14 -18.42 17.39 0.79
C SER A 14 -17.23 18.02 1.52
N ARG A 15 -16.33 17.25 2.17
CA ARG A 15 -15.19 17.84 2.92
C ARG A 15 -14.00 16.87 3.11
N ARG A 16 -13.15 16.66 2.10
CA ARG A 16 -11.88 15.94 2.34
C ARG A 16 -10.68 16.57 1.62
N PRO A 17 -9.56 16.80 2.33
CA PRO A 17 -8.29 17.12 1.69
C PRO A 17 -7.85 15.94 0.81
N VAL A 18 -7.26 16.25 -0.35
CA VAL A 18 -6.90 15.33 -1.45
C VAL A 18 -6.12 14.09 -0.98
N LEU A 19 -5.37 14.21 0.11
CA LEU A 19 -4.69 13.12 0.81
C LEU A 19 -5.60 11.90 1.05
N SER A 20 -6.90 12.07 1.35
CA SER A 20 -7.79 10.94 1.59
C SER A 20 -8.00 10.04 0.37
N LYS A 21 -7.94 10.61 -0.85
CA LYS A 21 -8.16 9.88 -2.10
C LYS A 21 -6.93 9.04 -2.46
N SER A 22 -5.74 9.57 -2.24
CA SER A 22 -4.47 8.84 -2.41
C SER A 22 -4.30 7.75 -1.35
N TYR A 23 -4.66 7.99 -0.08
CA TYR A 23 -4.69 6.93 0.93
C TYR A 23 -5.67 5.78 0.57
N GLN A 24 -6.86 6.08 0.04
CA GLN A 24 -7.81 5.06 -0.41
C GLN A 24 -7.36 4.28 -1.66
N ARG A 25 -6.48 4.87 -2.49
CA ARG A 25 -5.92 4.21 -3.68
C ARG A 25 -4.60 3.48 -3.43
N LEU A 26 -3.92 3.79 -2.32
CA LEU A 26 -2.77 3.04 -1.79
C LEU A 26 -3.17 1.85 -0.91
N THR A 27 -4.44 1.72 -0.53
CA THR A 27 -4.98 0.55 0.18
C THR A 27 -5.26 -0.72 -0.66
N PRO A 28 -4.64 -0.99 -1.83
CA PRO A 28 -4.56 -2.34 -2.37
C PRO A 28 -3.21 -2.99 -2.01
N ASN A 29 -2.82 -3.02 -0.72
CA ASN A 29 -2.01 -4.11 -0.16
C ASN A 29 -1.95 -4.04 1.37
N PRO A 30 -2.53 -5.04 2.05
CA PRO A 30 -1.74 -6.22 2.39
C PRO A 30 -2.46 -7.52 1.98
N LYS A 31 -2.11 -8.05 0.81
CA LYS A 31 -2.25 -9.44 0.29
C LYS A 31 -2.60 -9.47 -1.19
N ILE A 32 -1.68 -9.01 -2.04
CA ILE A 32 -1.57 -9.53 -3.41
C ILE A 32 -0.57 -10.72 -3.45
N THR A 33 0.21 -10.91 -2.38
CA THR A 33 1.23 -11.97 -2.27
C THR A 33 1.05 -12.80 -0.99
N SER A 34 0.35 -13.92 -1.13
CA SER A 34 0.72 -15.23 -0.55
C SER A 34 -0.40 -16.22 -0.83
N GLU A 35 -0.13 -17.16 -1.72
CA GLU A 35 -0.86 -18.42 -1.75
C GLU A 35 -0.55 -19.20 -0.46
N SER A 36 -1.57 -19.88 0.05
CA SER A 36 -1.56 -20.97 1.05
C SER A 36 -1.77 -20.73 2.55
N ASN A 37 -1.74 -19.53 3.14
CA ASN A 37 -1.83 -19.41 4.63
C ASN A 37 -2.95 -18.51 5.20
N ILE A 38 -3.99 -18.17 4.44
CA ILE A 38 -5.11 -17.35 4.95
C ILE A 38 -6.20 -18.22 5.63
N LYS A 39 -6.25 -19.53 5.34
CA LYS A 39 -7.36 -20.37 5.83
C LYS A 39 -7.35 -20.60 7.34
N ASP A 40 -6.20 -20.47 8.00
CA ASP A 40 -6.06 -20.89 9.41
C ASP A 40 -6.02 -19.74 10.44
N GLN A 41 -6.14 -18.47 10.01
CA GLN A 41 -6.27 -17.33 10.92
C GLN A 41 -7.54 -16.53 10.61
N GLY A 42 -8.67 -16.97 11.18
CA GLY A 42 -9.85 -16.13 11.41
C GLY A 42 -10.25 -15.18 10.26
N HIS A 43 -10.51 -15.73 9.06
CA HIS A 43 -11.24 -15.13 7.94
C HIS A 43 -11.11 -13.60 7.72
N VAL A 44 -9.89 -13.07 7.62
CA VAL A 44 -9.69 -11.74 7.00
C VAL A 44 -9.74 -11.92 5.47
N VAL A 45 -10.79 -11.39 4.85
CA VAL A 45 -10.98 -11.40 3.38
C VAL A 45 -9.93 -10.48 2.74
N SER A 46 -9.15 -10.98 1.78
CA SER A 46 -8.14 -10.16 1.10
C SER A 46 -8.78 -9.19 0.09
N SER A 47 -8.08 -8.10 -0.25
CA SER A 47 -8.52 -7.19 -1.32
C SER A 47 -8.75 -7.91 -2.66
N LEU A 48 -7.96 -8.95 -2.93
CA LEU A 48 -8.12 -9.82 -4.10
C LEU A 48 -9.43 -10.61 -4.04
N ASP A 49 -9.74 -11.24 -2.91
CA ASP A 49 -11.00 -11.98 -2.72
C ASP A 49 -12.21 -11.05 -2.82
N CYS A 50 -12.13 -9.86 -2.22
CA CYS A 50 -13.15 -8.81 -2.33
C CYS A 50 -13.37 -8.40 -3.80
N TYR A 51 -12.30 -8.13 -4.54
CA TYR A 51 -12.39 -7.72 -5.95
C TYR A 51 -13.01 -8.81 -6.82
N MET A 52 -12.52 -10.06 -6.69
CA MET A 52 -13.05 -11.19 -7.42
C MET A 52 -14.54 -11.39 -7.14
N LYS A 53 -14.96 -11.31 -5.87
CA LYS A 53 -16.36 -11.46 -5.47
C LYS A 53 -17.24 -10.30 -5.97
N GLN A 54 -16.77 -9.07 -5.86
CA GLN A 54 -17.53 -7.87 -6.21
C GLN A 54 -17.77 -7.76 -7.73
N TYR A 55 -16.76 -8.10 -8.53
CA TYR A 55 -16.80 -7.93 -9.98
C TYR A 55 -16.94 -9.24 -10.75
N ASN A 56 -17.15 -10.37 -10.04
CA ASN A 56 -17.16 -11.71 -10.61
C ASN A 56 -15.97 -11.96 -11.56
N SER A 57 -14.79 -11.49 -11.16
CA SER A 57 -13.59 -11.42 -11.99
C SER A 57 -12.70 -12.63 -11.78
N SER A 58 -11.91 -12.99 -12.80
CA SER A 58 -10.86 -14.00 -12.66
C SER A 58 -9.76 -13.50 -11.72
N ARG A 59 -9.04 -14.42 -11.07
CA ARG A 59 -7.90 -14.07 -10.20
C ARG A 59 -6.85 -13.22 -10.94
N LYS A 60 -6.52 -13.60 -12.17
CA LYS A 60 -5.55 -12.89 -13.01
C LYS A 60 -5.99 -11.46 -13.27
N ASN A 61 -7.23 -11.28 -13.74
CA ASN A 61 -7.76 -9.95 -14.03
C ASN A 61 -7.83 -9.10 -12.76
N ALA A 62 -8.22 -9.68 -11.63
CA ALA A 62 -8.26 -8.98 -10.35
C ALA A 62 -6.87 -8.50 -9.89
N ILE A 63 -5.82 -9.33 -10.06
CA ILE A 63 -4.43 -8.92 -9.78
C ILE A 63 -4.00 -7.77 -10.69
N GLU A 64 -4.26 -7.87 -12.00
CA GLU A 64 -3.91 -6.83 -12.96
C GLU A 64 -4.60 -5.49 -12.63
N GLU A 65 -5.88 -5.50 -12.29
CA GLU A 65 -6.63 -4.29 -11.92
C GLU A 65 -6.16 -3.71 -10.57
N LEU A 66 -5.86 -4.55 -9.58
CA LEU A 66 -5.29 -4.09 -8.31
C LEU A 66 -3.92 -3.44 -8.52
N HIS A 67 -3.07 -3.98 -9.40
CA HIS A 67 -1.79 -3.36 -9.76
C HIS A 67 -1.97 -1.99 -10.44
N LYS A 68 -2.95 -1.86 -11.36
CA LYS A 68 -3.27 -0.55 -11.97
C LYS A 68 -3.70 0.48 -10.93
N LEU A 69 -4.45 0.07 -9.91
CA LEU A 69 -4.84 0.95 -8.80
C LEU A 69 -3.63 1.43 -7.99
N VAL A 70 -2.69 0.54 -7.68
CA VAL A 70 -1.42 0.92 -7.03
C VAL A 70 -0.60 1.87 -7.89
N GLU A 71 -0.45 1.58 -9.19
CA GLU A 71 0.26 2.44 -10.14
C GLU A 71 -0.37 3.84 -10.24
N SER A 72 -1.70 3.90 -10.31
CA SER A 72 -2.44 5.16 -10.28
C SER A 72 -2.20 5.92 -8.98
N GLY A 73 -2.20 5.23 -7.84
CA GLY A 73 -1.89 5.84 -6.55
C GLY A 73 -0.50 6.47 -6.49
N TRP A 74 0.51 5.82 -7.10
CA TRP A 74 1.84 6.39 -7.24
C TRP A 74 1.88 7.64 -8.13
N LYS A 75 1.14 7.63 -9.25
CA LYS A 75 1.03 8.81 -10.14
C LYS A 75 0.43 10.01 -9.41
N ASP A 76 -0.64 9.80 -8.64
CA ASP A 76 -1.26 10.85 -7.83
C ASP A 76 -0.27 11.44 -6.82
N ILE A 77 0.48 10.59 -6.10
CA ILE A 77 1.48 11.05 -5.12
C ILE A 77 2.56 11.91 -5.79
N ASN A 78 3.03 11.48 -6.95
CA ASN A 78 4.05 12.21 -7.69
C ASN A 78 3.54 13.56 -8.18
N GLU A 79 2.32 13.62 -8.72
CA GLU A 79 1.67 14.86 -9.16
C GLU A 79 1.51 15.84 -7.99
N GLU A 80 0.98 15.39 -6.85
CA GLU A 80 0.79 16.22 -5.66
C GLU A 80 2.11 16.74 -5.08
N CYS A 81 3.20 15.98 -5.20
CA CYS A 81 4.52 16.42 -4.76
C CYS A 81 5.17 17.45 -5.70
N LEU A 82 4.73 17.52 -6.95
CA LEU A 82 5.24 18.48 -7.96
C LEU A 82 4.44 19.79 -7.95
N ASN A 83 3.16 19.73 -7.59
CA ASN A 83 2.28 20.90 -7.59
C ASN A 83 2.48 21.77 -6.32
N PRO A 84 2.27 23.10 -6.43
CA PRO A 84 2.21 23.96 -5.25
C PRO A 84 1.13 23.47 -4.29
N THR A 85 1.55 23.13 -3.07
CA THR A 85 0.70 22.53 -2.05
C THR A 85 0.59 23.45 -0.84
N GLN A 86 -0.58 23.44 -0.20
CA GLN A 86 -0.80 24.13 1.08
C GLN A 86 -0.07 23.43 2.24
N VAL A 87 0.36 22.18 2.04
CA VAL A 87 1.04 21.36 3.04
C VAL A 87 2.54 21.41 2.79
N PRO A 88 3.38 21.80 3.78
CA PRO A 88 4.82 21.80 3.61
C PRO A 88 5.37 20.42 3.22
N MET A 89 6.33 20.40 2.28
CA MET A 89 6.90 19.17 1.71
C MET A 89 7.41 18.17 2.76
N LYS A 90 7.93 18.66 3.90
CA LYS A 90 8.37 17.81 5.02
C LYS A 90 7.28 16.88 5.58
N PHE A 91 6.01 17.28 5.50
CA PHE A 91 4.89 16.44 5.93
C PHE A 91 4.46 15.47 4.84
N LEU A 92 4.42 15.91 3.57
CA LEU A 92 4.15 15.03 2.43
C LEU A 92 5.20 13.91 2.34
N MET A 93 6.47 14.24 2.55
CA MET A 93 7.56 13.25 2.56
C MET A 93 7.37 12.14 3.59
N ARG A 94 6.70 12.39 4.73
CA ARG A 94 6.38 11.32 5.69
C ARG A 94 5.40 10.32 5.08
N VAL A 95 4.39 10.80 4.35
CA VAL A 95 3.40 9.97 3.66
C VAL A 95 4.05 9.17 2.53
N VAL A 96 4.88 9.84 1.72
CA VAL A 96 5.64 9.20 0.63
C VAL A 96 6.55 8.11 1.18
N ASN A 97 7.29 8.39 2.25
CA ASN A 97 8.19 7.40 2.86
C ASN A 97 7.42 6.23 3.47
N LEU A 98 6.23 6.44 4.03
CA LEU A 98 5.37 5.35 4.49
C LEU A 98 4.92 4.46 3.31
N ALA A 99 4.48 5.05 2.20
CA ALA A 99 4.11 4.29 1.01
C ALA A 99 5.28 3.46 0.46
N ARG A 100 6.49 4.04 0.40
CA ARG A 100 7.72 3.33 0.02
C ARG A 100 8.05 2.18 0.97
N MET A 101 7.90 2.38 2.28
CA MET A 101 8.11 1.33 3.27
C MET A 101 7.14 0.17 3.07
N MET A 102 5.86 0.44 2.82
CA MET A 102 4.87 -0.61 2.53
C MET A 102 5.22 -1.38 1.26
N ASP A 103 5.65 -0.68 0.21
CA ASP A 103 6.08 -1.33 -1.04
C ASP A 103 7.26 -2.28 -0.81
N VAL A 104 8.27 -1.85 -0.01
CA VAL A 104 9.41 -2.72 0.37
C VAL A 104 8.97 -3.91 1.21
N LEU A 105 8.11 -3.70 2.22
CA LEU A 105 7.70 -4.75 3.16
C LEU A 105 6.87 -5.86 2.52
N TYR A 106 6.05 -5.52 1.51
CA TYR A 106 5.06 -6.42 0.92
C TYR A 106 5.32 -6.80 -0.55
N LYS A 107 6.48 -6.41 -1.10
CA LYS A 107 6.82 -6.63 -2.52
C LYS A 107 6.66 -8.08 -2.98
N GLU A 108 7.18 -9.02 -2.19
CA GLU A 108 7.18 -10.46 -2.54
C GLU A 108 6.41 -11.31 -1.53
N GLN A 109 6.54 -10.99 -0.24
CA GLN A 109 5.86 -11.68 0.85
C GLN A 109 5.60 -10.70 2.00
N ASP A 110 4.80 -11.12 2.99
CA ASP A 110 4.61 -10.37 4.23
C ASP A 110 5.88 -10.41 5.10
N SER A 111 6.81 -9.51 4.79
CA SER A 111 8.10 -9.40 5.48
C SER A 111 7.97 -8.68 6.83
N TYR A 112 6.83 -8.03 7.08
CA TYR A 112 6.56 -7.38 8.36
C TYR A 112 6.28 -8.41 9.44
N THR A 113 5.38 -9.36 9.17
CA THR A 113 5.06 -10.45 10.12
C THR A 113 6.13 -11.55 10.07
N HIS A 114 6.69 -11.83 8.89
CA HIS A 114 7.70 -12.87 8.68
C HIS A 114 9.03 -12.25 8.28
N SER A 115 9.77 -11.73 9.26
CA SER A 115 10.99 -10.92 9.08
C SER A 115 12.24 -11.73 8.65
N GLY A 116 12.07 -12.72 7.77
CA GLY A 116 13.15 -13.49 7.15
C GLY A 116 13.58 -12.92 5.79
N GLY A 117 14.56 -13.58 5.17
CA GLY A 117 15.01 -13.27 3.80
C GLY A 117 15.56 -11.84 3.64
N ILE A 118 15.25 -11.23 2.49
CA ILE A 118 15.76 -9.93 2.05
C ILE A 118 15.54 -8.80 3.08
N PHE A 119 14.43 -8.81 3.82
CA PHE A 119 14.16 -7.74 4.78
C PHE A 119 15.16 -7.75 5.95
N LYS A 120 15.62 -8.94 6.38
CA LYS A 120 16.68 -9.08 7.38
C LYS A 120 18.01 -8.52 6.86
N ASP A 121 18.30 -8.73 5.57
CA ASP A 121 19.51 -8.20 4.93
C ASP A 121 19.47 -6.67 4.85
N TYR A 122 18.30 -6.08 4.57
CA TYR A 122 18.11 -4.63 4.63
C TYR A 122 18.33 -4.07 6.04
N ILE A 123 17.79 -4.71 7.08
CA ILE A 123 18.01 -4.28 8.48
C ILE A 123 19.51 -4.33 8.80
N ASN A 124 20.18 -5.44 8.49
CA ASN A 124 21.60 -5.61 8.77
C ASN A 124 22.44 -4.54 8.07
N THR A 125 22.17 -4.30 6.78
CA THR A 125 22.94 -3.34 5.98
C THR A 125 22.71 -1.89 6.40
N LEU A 126 21.46 -1.52 6.73
CA LEU A 126 21.10 -0.13 7.00
C LEU A 126 21.28 0.27 8.47
N LEU A 127 21.11 -0.66 9.42
CA LEU A 127 21.00 -0.36 10.85
C LEU A 127 22.03 -1.08 11.73
N VAL A 128 22.66 -2.16 11.26
CA VAL A 128 23.61 -2.95 12.07
C VAL A 128 25.04 -2.71 11.62
N HIS A 129 25.30 -2.82 10.32
CA HIS A 129 26.63 -2.67 9.75
C HIS A 129 26.94 -1.20 9.45
N LYS A 130 28.15 -0.78 9.81
CA LYS A 130 28.65 0.55 9.44
C LYS A 130 29.03 0.56 7.97
N VAL A 131 28.77 1.68 7.30
CA VAL A 131 29.28 1.92 5.95
C VAL A 131 30.81 1.93 6.01
N PRO A 132 31.52 1.11 5.21
CA PRO A 132 32.98 1.11 5.19
C PRO A 132 33.50 2.48 4.77
N MET A 133 34.40 3.07 5.56
CA MET A 133 35.10 4.30 5.18
C MET A 133 36.22 3.93 4.21
N GLN A 134 36.14 4.37 2.95
CA GLN A 134 37.29 4.36 2.07
C GLN A 134 38.20 5.51 2.48
N ILE A 135 39.36 5.16 3.06
CA ILE A 135 40.42 6.13 3.32
C ILE A 135 41.23 6.24 2.02
N SER A 136 41.15 7.38 1.34
CA SER A 136 42.00 7.75 0.20
C SER A 136 43.35 8.26 0.68
#